data_AF-A0A2S7SYE8-F1
#
_entry.id   AF-A0A2S7SYE8-F1
#
_cell.length_a   1.000
_cell.length_b   1.000
_cell.length_c   1.000
_cell.angle_alpha   90.00
_cell.angle_beta   90.00
_cell.angle_gamma   90.00
#
_symmetry.space_group_name_H-M   'P 1'
#
loop_
_entity.id
_entity.type
_entity.pdbx_description
1 polymer ?
#
loop_
_entity_poly.entity_id
_entity_poly.type
_entity_poly.pdbx_seq_one_letter_code
_entity_poly.pdbx_strand_id
1 'polypeptide(L)'
;MSTETNVKTPKTIPGPFNKMIYAAFTLLGLFFFIVKGSVSEGLMYIGLALVFDPFDQTVTWKQRPFYQKAWLIAHLVLALILFALMIILPVTK
;
A
#
# COMPACT_ATOMS: atom_id res chain seq x y z
N MET A 1 18.84 10.18 44.06
CA MET A 1 17.47 10.46 43.58
C MET A 1 17.57 10.68 42.06
N SER A 2 17.50 9.61 41.28
CA SER A 2 17.62 9.68 39.80
C SER A 2 16.28 10.09 39.23
N THR A 3 16.19 11.28 38.65
CA THR A 3 14.99 11.78 37.99
C THR A 3 14.76 11.01 36.70
N GLU A 4 13.69 10.21 36.64
CA GLU A 4 13.19 9.61 35.41
C GLU A 4 12.72 10.74 34.48
N THR A 5 13.53 11.09 33.49
CA THR A 5 13.12 12.00 32.43
C THR A 5 12.13 11.25 31.53
N ASN A 6 10.84 11.56 31.70
CA ASN A 6 9.76 11.14 30.82
C ASN A 6 9.99 11.74 29.43
N VAL A 7 10.81 11.09 28.61
CA VAL A 7 10.98 11.43 27.20
C VAL A 7 9.69 11.03 26.49
N LYS A 8 8.74 11.97 26.39
CA LYS A 8 7.62 11.86 25.44
C LYS A 8 8.23 11.89 24.05
N THR A 9 8.41 10.71 23.47
CA THR A 9 8.77 10.55 22.06
C THR A 9 7.81 11.42 21.23
N PRO A 10 8.32 12.26 20.32
CA PRO A 10 7.45 13.06 19.46
C PRO A 10 6.51 12.09 18.75
N LYS A 11 5.21 12.24 18.97
CA LYS A 11 4.18 11.54 18.21
C LYS A 11 4.31 12.03 16.77
N THR A 12 5.17 11.36 16.01
CA THR A 12 5.29 11.52 14.57
C THR A 12 3.91 11.17 14.02
N ILE A 13 3.07 12.17 13.79
CA ILE A 13 1.82 11.95 13.07
C ILE A 13 2.27 11.37 11.73
N PRO A 14 1.95 10.10 11.40
CA PRO A 14 2.29 9.58 10.08
C PRO A 14 1.69 10.56 9.09
N GLY A 15 2.55 11.29 8.39
CA GLY A 15 2.13 12.42 7.58
C GLY A 15 1.05 11.95 6.62
N PRO A 16 -0.03 12.72 6.40
CA PRO A 16 -1.10 12.33 5.48
C PRO A 16 -0.61 12.12 4.04
N PHE A 17 0.65 12.47 3.76
CA PHE A 17 1.34 12.27 2.50
C PHE A 17 1.31 10.82 2.01
N ASN A 18 1.68 9.83 2.84
CA ASN A 18 1.68 8.42 2.40
C ASN A 18 0.26 7.94 2.07
N LYS A 19 -0.73 8.33 2.89
CA LYS A 19 -2.15 8.01 2.64
C LYS A 19 -2.67 8.65 1.35
N MET A 20 -2.29 9.89 1.09
CA MET A 20 -2.69 10.61 -0.12
C MET A 20 -2.08 9.96 -1.36
N ILE A 21 -0.79 9.62 -1.32
CA ILE A 21 -0.10 8.95 -2.42
C ILE A 21 -0.64 7.54 -2.64
N TYR A 22 -0.86 6.79 -1.56
CA TYR A 22 -1.51 5.49 -1.60
C TYR A 22 -2.86 5.55 -2.32
N ALA A 23 -3.73 6.49 -1.90
CA ALA A 23 -5.03 6.65 -2.51
C ALA A 23 -4.94 7.06 -3.98
N ALA A 24 -4.03 7.98 -4.32
CA ALA A 24 -3.80 8.40 -5.70
C ALA A 24 -3.40 7.22 -6.59
N PHE A 25 -2.39 6.44 -6.19
CA PHE A 25 -1.93 5.29 -6.97
C PHE A 25 -2.93 4.13 -6.99
N THR A 26 -3.68 3.91 -5.90
CA THR A 26 -4.74 2.90 -5.88
C THR A 26 -5.84 3.24 -6.86
N LEU A 27 -6.29 4.50 -6.88
CA LEU A 27 -7.29 4.98 -7.83
C LEU A 27 -6.77 4.95 -9.27
N LEU A 28 -5.51 5.35 -9.49
CA LEU A 28 -4.89 5.31 -10.80
C LEU A 28 -4.77 3.87 -11.32
N GLY A 29 -4.33 2.94 -10.49
CA GLY A 29 -4.23 1.52 -10.86
C GLY A 29 -5.58 0.93 -11.21
N LEU A 30 -6.62 1.27 -10.45
CA LEU A 30 -7.97 0.84 -10.74
C LEU A 30 -8.51 1.49 -12.03
N PHE A 31 -8.22 2.76 -12.27
CA PHE A 31 -8.59 3.47 -13.50
C PHE A 31 -7.92 2.84 -14.73
N PHE A 32 -6.61 2.59 -14.70
CA PHE A 32 -5.91 1.96 -15.81
C PHE A 32 -6.37 0.50 -16.04
N PHE A 33 -6.64 -0.25 -14.97
CA PHE A 33 -7.15 -1.61 -15.09
C PHE A 33 -8.57 -1.66 -15.68
N ILE A 34 -9.51 -0.87 -15.14
CA ILE A 34 -10.94 -0.93 -15.52
C ILE A 34 -11.22 -0.12 -16.78
N VAL A 35 -10.70 1.10 -16.88
CA VAL A 35 -11.07 2.05 -17.96
C VAL A 35 -10.16 1.89 -19.18
N LYS A 36 -8.85 1.72 -18.97
CA LYS A 36 -7.90 1.53 -20.08
C LYS A 36 -7.76 0.05 -20.48
N GLY A 37 -8.10 -0.88 -19.59
CA GLY A 37 -7.89 -2.31 -19.81
C GLY A 37 -6.42 -2.71 -19.78
N SER A 38 -5.54 -1.84 -19.27
CA SER A 38 -4.10 -2.07 -19.20
C SER A 38 -3.74 -2.79 -17.91
N VAL A 39 -3.63 -4.11 -17.97
CA VAL A 39 -3.26 -4.93 -16.79
C VAL A 39 -1.87 -4.56 -16.26
N SER A 40 -0.90 -4.30 -17.15
CA SER A 40 0.48 -3.95 -16.80
C SER A 40 0.58 -2.62 -16.05
N GLU A 41 -0.10 -1.57 -16.54
CA GLU A 41 -0.13 -0.25 -15.89
C GLU A 41 -0.91 -0.31 -14.57
N GLY A 42 -2.05 -1.02 -14.56
CA GLY A 42 -2.82 -1.29 -13.35
C GLY A 42 -1.97 -1.97 -12.26
N LEU A 43 -1.23 -3.02 -12.63
CA LEU A 43 -0.30 -3.71 -11.73
C LEU A 43 0.77 -2.75 -11.19
N MET A 44 1.42 -1.96 -12.05
CA MET A 44 2.47 -1.03 -11.60
C MET A 44 1.94 -0.05 -10.57
N TYR A 45 0.78 0.57 -10.81
CA TYR A 45 0.21 1.54 -9.89
C TYR A 45 -0.33 0.90 -8.61
N ILE A 46 -0.95 -0.28 -8.66
CA ILE A 46 -1.36 -1.01 -7.45
C ILE A 46 -0.15 -1.47 -6.63
N GLY A 47 0.92 -1.95 -7.29
CA GLY A 47 2.18 -2.31 -6.63
C GLY A 47 2.85 -1.09 -6.00
N LEU A 48 2.88 0.04 -6.70
CA LEU A 48 3.42 1.29 -6.18
C LEU A 48 2.61 1.81 -4.99
N ALA A 49 1.28 1.73 -5.03
CA ALA A 49 0.45 2.03 -3.88
C ALA A 49 0.88 1.20 -2.66
N LEU A 50 1.13 -0.10 -2.84
CA LEU A 50 1.59 -0.96 -1.75
C LEU A 50 2.91 -0.51 -1.09
N VAL A 51 3.85 0.01 -1.90
CA VAL A 51 5.12 0.57 -1.41
C VAL A 51 4.87 1.80 -0.54
N PHE A 52 3.93 2.64 -0.94
CA PHE A 52 3.47 3.78 -0.16
C PHE A 52 2.42 3.36 0.87
N ASP A 53 2.80 2.45 1.78
CA ASP A 53 1.94 1.98 2.88
C ASP A 53 1.21 3.17 3.57
N PRO A 54 -0.14 3.18 3.59
CA PRO A 54 -0.93 4.27 4.16
C PRO A 54 -0.90 4.28 5.69
N PHE A 55 -0.34 3.24 6.32
CA PHE A 55 -0.30 3.11 7.77
C PHE A 55 1.01 3.61 8.37
N ASP A 56 1.03 3.62 9.70
CA ASP A 56 2.17 4.09 10.46
C ASP A 56 3.37 3.14 10.32
N GLN A 57 4.40 3.60 9.63
CA GLN A 57 5.64 2.85 9.41
C GLN A 57 6.51 2.73 10.68
N THR A 58 6.22 3.49 11.74
CA THR A 58 6.92 3.37 13.02
C THR A 58 6.49 2.12 13.80
N VAL A 59 5.31 1.57 13.51
CA VAL A 59 4.83 0.34 14.15
C VAL A 59 5.35 -0.88 13.40
N THR A 60 6.22 -1.64 14.07
CA THR A 60 6.74 -2.92 13.57
C THR A 60 5.59 -3.87 13.20
N TRP A 61 5.77 -4.64 12.12
CA TRP A 61 4.74 -5.55 11.60
C TRP A 61 4.08 -6.41 12.68
N LYS A 62 4.81 -6.95 13.66
CA LYS A 62 4.22 -7.77 14.74
C LYS A 62 3.17 -7.03 15.57
N GLN A 63 3.40 -5.75 15.88
CA GLN A 63 2.54 -4.92 16.72
C GLN A 63 1.37 -4.27 15.97
N ARG A 64 1.33 -4.38 14.64
CA ARG A 64 0.24 -3.80 13.85
C ARG A 64 -1.09 -4.51 14.13
N PRO A 65 -2.21 -3.76 14.19
CA PRO A 65 -3.55 -4.34 14.32
C PRO A 65 -3.89 -5.21 13.10
N PHE A 66 -4.70 -6.25 13.33
CA PHE A 66 -5.01 -7.26 12.32
C PHE A 66 -5.63 -6.67 11.04
N TYR A 67 -6.53 -5.69 11.17
CA TYR A 67 -7.18 -5.01 10.04
C TYR A 67 -6.18 -4.35 9.08
N GLN A 68 -5.15 -3.68 9.60
CA GLN A 68 -4.14 -3.02 8.75
C GLN A 68 -3.33 -4.03 7.95
N LYS A 69 -2.96 -5.16 8.57
CA LYS A 69 -2.26 -6.26 7.89
C LYS A 69 -3.13 -6.88 6.82
N ALA A 70 -4.38 -7.18 7.17
CA ALA A 70 -5.35 -7.77 6.24
C ALA A 70 -5.55 -6.86 5.01
N TRP A 71 -5.61 -5.54 5.20
CA TRP A 71 -5.73 -4.58 4.11
C TRP A 71 -4.51 -4.57 3.17
N LEU A 72 -3.29 -4.58 3.73
CA LEU A 72 -2.05 -4.67 2.93
C LEU A 72 -1.97 -6.00 2.19
N ILE A 73 -2.30 -7.11 2.85
CA ILE A 73 -2.30 -8.43 2.23
C ILE A 73 -3.34 -8.50 1.12
N ALA A 74 -4.54 -7.92 1.31
CA ALA A 74 -5.56 -7.88 0.27
C ALA A 74 -5.07 -7.15 -0.99
N HIS A 75 -4.39 -6.01 -0.83
CA HIS A 75 -3.79 -5.30 -1.97
C HIS A 75 -2.62 -6.05 -2.59
N LEU A 76 -1.81 -6.74 -1.78
CA LEU A 76 -0.74 -7.60 -2.28
C LEU A 76 -1.31 -8.74 -3.13
N VAL A 77 -2.37 -9.38 -2.66
CA VAL A 77 -3.08 -10.43 -3.40
C VAL A 77 -3.68 -9.86 -4.68
N LEU A 78 -4.26 -8.65 -4.64
CA LEU A 78 -4.75 -7.97 -5.85
C LEU A 78 -3.61 -7.75 -6.86
N ALA A 79 -2.44 -7.27 -6.41
CA ALA A 79 -1.27 -7.11 -7.27
C ALA A 79 -0.82 -8.46 -7.86
N LEU A 80 -0.78 -9.53 -7.05
CA LEU A 80 -0.41 -10.86 -7.54
C LEU A 80 -1.44 -11.42 -8.55
N ILE A 81 -2.73 -11.17 -8.35
CA ILE A 81 -3.78 -11.54 -9.31
C ILE A 81 -3.57 -10.79 -10.63
N LEU A 82 -3.34 -9.47 -10.58
CA LEU A 82 -3.06 -8.68 -11.78
C LEU A 82 -1.79 -9.15 -12.50
N PHE A 83 -0.74 -9.51 -11.75
CA PHE A 83 0.49 -10.06 -12.30
C PHE A 83 0.28 -11.45 -12.93
N ALA A 84 -0.45 -12.34 -12.26
CA ALA A 84 -0.79 -13.64 -12.80
C ALA A 84 -1.66 -13.50 -14.07
N LEU A 85 -2.63 -12.59 -14.08
CA LEU A 85 -3.44 -12.27 -15.25
C LEU A 85 -2.58 -11.74 -16.40
N MET A 86 -1.58 -10.90 -16.11
CA MET A 86 -0.63 -10.39 -17.11
C MET A 86 0.20 -11.50 -17.75
N ILE A 87 0.57 -12.53 -16.98
CA ILE A 87 1.34 -13.68 -17.48
C ILE A 87 0.44 -14.67 -18.25
N ILE A 88 -0.77 -14.91 -17.75
CA ILE A 88 -1.69 -15.95 -18.27
C ILE A 88 -2.44 -15.48 -19.50
N LEU A 89 -2.93 -14.24 -19.52
CA LEU A 89 -3.42 -13.65 -20.76
C LEU A 89 -2.19 -13.36 -21.61
N PRO A 90 -2.00 -13.99 -22.78
CA PRO A 90 -1.02 -13.50 -23.72
C PRO A 90 -1.30 -12.01 -23.87
N VAL A 91 -0.24 -11.21 -23.83
CA VAL A 91 -0.30 -9.78 -24.11
C VAL A 91 -0.71 -9.65 -25.59
N THR A 92 -1.98 -9.90 -25.89
CA THR A 92 -2.61 -9.73 -27.18
C THR A 92 -3.36 -8.42 -27.13
N LYS A 93 -2.58 -7.34 -27.19
CA LYS A 93 -2.91 -6.10 -27.87
C LYS A 93 -1.63 -5.54 -28.45
#